data_AF-A0A919F7X9-F1
#
_entry.id   AF-A0A919F7X9-F1
#
_cell.length_a   1.000
_cell.length_b   1.000
_cell.length_c   1.000
_cell.angle_alpha   90.00
_cell.angle_beta   90.00
_cell.angle_gamma   90.00
#
_symmetry.space_group_name_H-M   'P 1'
#
loop_
_entity.id
_entity.type
_entity.pdbx_description
1 polymer ?
#
loop_
_entity_poly.entity_id
_entity_poly.type
_entity_poly.pdbx_seq_one_letter_code
_entity_poly.pdbx_strand_id
1 'polypeptide(L)'
;MSNEPVPTRVPPALTFAWALALVDAFEGEGVSIPPSAVPLLPYVDVVLWARAQHAPVSVRDILRRWPVCRATAYRWHRALYGTTVPRSGAGLASRTGEERR
;
A
#
# COMPACT_ATOMS: atom_id res chain seq x y z
N MET A 1 -10.10 -30.07 12.51
CA MET A 1 -10.07 -28.60 12.32
C MET A 1 -8.61 -28.17 12.45
N SER A 2 -7.92 -27.97 11.33
CA SER A 2 -6.52 -27.55 11.35
C SER A 2 -6.47 -26.04 11.62
N ASN A 3 -5.91 -25.65 12.76
CA ASN A 3 -5.60 -24.26 13.06
C ASN A 3 -4.37 -23.87 12.22
N GLU A 4 -4.57 -23.07 11.17
CA GLU A 4 -3.45 -22.43 10.49
C GLU A 4 -2.77 -21.45 11.47
N PRO A 5 -1.44 -21.45 11.58
CA PRO A 5 -0.74 -20.52 12.46
C PRO A 5 -0.93 -19.09 11.95
N VAL A 6 -1.60 -18.25 12.75
CA VAL A 6 -1.73 -16.81 12.47
C VAL A 6 -0.31 -16.21 12.41
N PRO A 7 0.09 -15.58 11.29
CA PRO A 7 1.42 -14.99 11.18
C PRO A 7 1.56 -13.88 12.23
N THR A 8 2.38 -14.13 13.25
CA THR A 8 2.49 -13.29 14.47
C THR A 8 3.27 -11.99 14.28
N ARG A 9 3.82 -11.74 13.08
CA ARG A 9 4.41 -10.45 12.71
C ARG A 9 4.13 -10.15 11.25
N VAL A 10 3.19 -9.24 11.00
CA VAL A 10 3.12 -8.55 9.72
C VAL A 10 4.44 -7.79 9.55
N PRO A 11 5.25 -8.07 8.51
CA PRO A 11 6.45 -7.30 8.25
C PRO A 11 6.06 -5.81 8.18
N PRO A 12 6.83 -4.89 8.78
CA PRO A 12 6.48 -3.46 8.77
C PRO A 12 6.45 -2.84 7.36
N ALA A 13 6.88 -3.57 6.33
CA ALA A 13 6.69 -3.20 4.93
C ALA A 13 5.26 -3.47 4.43
N LEU A 14 4.56 -4.47 4.99
CA LEU A 14 3.21 -4.86 4.60
C LEU A 14 2.14 -3.83 5.06
N THR A 15 2.39 -3.10 6.15
CA THR A 15 1.45 -2.09 6.67
C THR A 15 1.28 -0.89 5.75
N PHE A 16 2.24 -0.60 4.87
CA PHE A 16 2.15 0.50 3.90
C PHE A 16 1.76 0.02 2.50
N ALA A 17 2.05 -1.26 2.19
CA ALA A 17 1.85 -1.83 0.86
C ALA A 17 0.39 -1.84 0.40
N TRP A 18 -0.57 -2.04 1.32
CA TRP A 18 -1.99 -2.03 0.96
C TRP A 18 -2.47 -0.65 0.50
N ALA A 19 -1.95 0.44 1.08
CA ALA A 19 -2.34 1.80 0.72
C ALA A 19 -1.86 2.14 -0.70
N LEU A 20 -0.65 1.71 -1.05
CA LEU A 20 -0.14 1.79 -2.43
C LEU A 20 -1.01 1.00 -3.40
N ALA A 21 -1.35 -0.25 -3.06
CA ALA A 21 -2.19 -1.10 -3.91
C ALA A 21 -3.61 -0.55 -4.09
N LEU A 22 -4.18 0.04 -3.05
CA LEU A 22 -5.50 0.67 -3.10
C LEU A 22 -5.47 1.90 -4.02
N VAL A 23 -4.49 2.80 -3.86
CA VAL A 23 -4.36 3.99 -4.72
C VAL A 23 -4.09 3.59 -6.16
N ASP A 24 -3.24 2.59 -6.42
CA ASP A 24 -3.02 2.01 -7.75
C ASP A 24 -4.31 1.48 -8.38
N ALA A 25 -5.15 0.79 -7.60
CA ALA A 25 -6.40 0.23 -8.12
C ALA A 25 -7.37 1.34 -8.54
N PHE A 26 -7.50 2.39 -7.73
CA PHE A 26 -8.34 3.54 -8.05
C PHE A 26 -7.83 4.31 -9.28
N GLU A 27 -6.52 4.59 -9.34
CA GLU A 27 -5.90 5.25 -10.50
C GLU A 27 -6.03 4.40 -11.78
N GLY A 28 -5.88 3.08 -11.68
CA GLY A 28 -6.04 2.15 -12.81
C GLY A 28 -7.45 2.16 -13.40
N GLU A 29 -8.46 2.39 -12.57
CA GLU A 29 -9.87 2.55 -13.00
C GLU A 29 -10.19 4.00 -13.42
N GLY A 30 -9.23 4.92 -13.35
CA GLY A 30 -9.46 6.35 -13.62
C GLY A 30 -10.37 7.04 -12.59
N VAL A 31 -10.53 6.44 -11.40
CA VAL A 31 -11.41 6.93 -10.34
C VAL A 31 -10.57 7.52 -9.21
N SER A 32 -10.95 8.70 -8.72
CA SER A 32 -10.32 9.29 -7.54
C SER A 32 -10.90 8.71 -6.25
N ILE A 33 -10.04 8.49 -5.25
CA ILE A 33 -10.50 8.16 -3.89
C ILE A 33 -11.32 9.34 -3.35
N PRO A 34 -12.55 9.11 -2.84
CA PRO A 34 -13.37 10.19 -2.29
C PRO A 34 -12.63 10.93 -1.15
N PRO A 35 -12.61 12.27 -1.14
CA PRO A 35 -11.90 13.04 -0.10
C PRO A 35 -12.35 12.72 1.33
N SER A 36 -13.62 12.36 1.51
CA SER A 36 -14.19 11.95 2.80
C SER A 36 -13.66 10.60 3.30
N ALA A 37 -13.21 9.72 2.39
CA ALA A 37 -12.65 8.41 2.74
C ALA A 37 -11.16 8.49 3.12
N VAL A 38 -10.42 9.48 2.60
CA VAL A 38 -8.97 9.61 2.82
C VAL A 38 -8.58 9.60 4.31
N PRO A 39 -9.24 10.35 5.22
CA PRO A 39 -8.89 10.33 6.64
C PRO A 39 -9.21 9.00 7.35
N LEU A 40 -10.07 8.17 6.77
CA LEU A 40 -10.50 6.88 7.33
C LEU A 40 -9.55 5.74 6.95
N LEU A 41 -8.68 5.96 5.97
CA LEU A 41 -7.81 4.95 5.39
C LEU A 41 -6.35 5.26 5.78
N PRO A 42 -5.72 4.46 6.67
CA PRO A 42 -4.37 4.75 7.12
C PRO A 42 -3.38 4.85 5.95
N TYR A 43 -2.45 5.81 6.01
CA TYR A 43 -1.38 6.00 5.03
C TYR A 43 -1.81 6.40 3.60
N VAL A 44 -3.09 6.35 3.26
CA VAL A 44 -3.59 6.79 1.94
C VAL A 44 -3.31 8.28 1.73
N ASP A 45 -3.44 9.08 2.79
CA ASP A 45 -3.06 10.49 2.81
C ASP A 45 -1.58 10.71 2.44
N VAL A 46 -0.69 9.87 2.97
CA VAL A 46 0.75 9.91 2.68
C VAL A 46 1.02 9.60 1.22
N VAL A 47 0.38 8.54 0.68
CA VAL A 47 0.57 8.11 -0.71
C VAL A 47 0.05 9.17 -1.69
N LEU A 48 -1.18 9.66 -1.49
CA LEU A 48 -1.78 10.69 -2.34
C LEU A 48 -0.96 11.98 -2.31
N TRP A 49 -0.51 12.41 -1.13
CA TRP A 49 0.34 13.58 -1.01
C TRP A 49 1.67 13.41 -1.75
N ALA A 50 2.31 12.24 -1.63
CA ALA A 50 3.59 11.97 -2.28
C ALA A 50 3.45 11.94 -3.81
N ARG A 51 2.35 11.41 -4.36
CA ARG A 51 2.07 11.38 -5.80
C ARG A 51 1.71 12.75 -6.38
N ALA A 52 1.13 13.63 -5.58
CA ALA A 52 0.83 14.99 -6.00
C ALA A 52 2.10 15.87 -6.15
N GLN A 53 3.26 15.42 -5.68
CA GLN A 53 4.50 16.19 -5.80
C GLN A 53 5.13 16.02 -7.19
N HIS A 54 5.69 17.11 -7.72
CA HIS A 54 6.39 17.09 -9.02
C HIS A 54 7.73 16.33 -8.99
N ALA A 55 8.27 16.04 -7.81
CA ALA A 55 9.51 15.32 -7.61
C ALA A 55 9.37 14.33 -6.43
N PRO A 56 10.18 13.26 -6.37
CA PRO A 56 10.18 12.33 -5.25
C PRO A 56 10.38 13.04 -3.91
N VAL A 57 9.53 12.74 -2.93
CA VAL A 57 9.59 13.37 -1.60
C VAL A 57 10.76 12.84 -0.80
N SER A 58 11.46 13.72 -0.09
CA SER A 58 12.54 13.30 0.81
C SER A 58 11.99 12.81 2.16
N VAL A 59 12.78 12.02 2.89
CA VAL A 59 12.48 11.66 4.29
C VAL A 59 12.28 12.91 5.16
N ARG A 60 12.97 14.01 4.86
CA ARG A 60 12.81 15.28 5.58
C ARG A 60 11.46 15.93 5.31
N ASP A 61 10.93 15.80 4.10
CA ASP A 61 9.58 16.30 3.77
C ASP A 61 8.50 15.54 4.53
N ILE A 62 8.65 14.22 4.62
CA ILE A 62 7.75 13.36 5.42
C ILE A 62 7.78 13.79 6.89
N LEU A 63 8.97 13.95 7.48
CA LEU A 63 9.12 14.36 8.88
C LEU A 63 8.60 15.78 9.17
N ARG A 64 8.59 16.66 8.17
CA ARG A 64 8.00 18.01 8.30
C ARG A 64 6.49 17.98 8.32
N ARG A 65 5.87 17.03 7.62
CA ARG A 65 4.41 17.00 7.43
C ARG A 65 3.69 16.07 8.39
N TRP A 66 4.31 14.99 8.84
CA TRP A 66 3.72 14.08 9.83
C TRP A 66 4.58 13.99 11.10
N PRO A 67 3.96 14.00 12.30
CA PRO A 67 4.66 13.85 13.58
C PRO A 67 5.03 12.37 13.83
N VAL A 68 5.91 11.82 12.98
CA VAL A 68 6.40 10.44 13.08
C VAL A 68 7.89 10.39 13.40
N CYS A 69 8.35 9.27 13.95
CA CYS A 69 9.78 9.07 14.17
C CYS A 69 10.53 8.84 12.85
N ARG A 70 11.85 9.07 12.88
CA ARG A 70 12.73 8.93 11.70
C ARG A 70 12.69 7.53 11.08
N ALA A 71 12.57 6.48 11.91
CA ALA A 71 12.48 5.10 11.42
C ALA A 71 11.19 4.87 10.60
N THR A 72 10.06 5.41 11.04
CA THR A 72 8.79 5.34 10.31
C THR A 72 8.87 6.12 9.00
N ALA A 73 9.39 7.35 9.02
CA ALA A 73 9.57 8.14 7.81
C ALA A 73 10.46 7.45 6.76
N TYR A 74 11.55 6.79 7.19
CA TYR A 74 12.41 6.02 6.29
C TYR A 74 11.68 4.80 5.70
N ARG A 75 10.87 4.10 6.50
CA ARG A 75 10.07 2.95 6.03
C ARG A 75 9.04 3.38 4.99
N TRP A 76 8.34 4.49 5.22
CA TRP A 76 7.39 5.06 4.25
C TRP A 76 8.10 5.49 2.96
N HIS A 77 9.22 6.21 3.07
CA HIS A 77 10.02 6.60 1.91
C HIS A 77 10.48 5.39 1.09
N ARG A 78 10.97 4.34 1.77
CA ARG A 78 11.37 3.08 1.11
C ARG A 78 10.18 2.35 0.48
N ALA A 79 8.98 2.43 1.05
CA ALA A 79 7.80 1.83 0.44
C ALA A 79 7.32 2.62 -0.80
N LEU A 80 7.39 3.96 -0.75
CA LEU A 80 7.02 4.85 -1.86
C LEU A 80 7.95 4.69 -3.08
N TYR A 81 9.26 4.52 -2.85
CA TYR A 81 10.28 4.62 -3.91
C TYR A 81 11.26 3.47 -3.98
N GLY A 82 11.28 2.59 -2.99
CA GLY A 82 12.12 1.38 -3.05
C GLY A 82 11.57 0.43 -4.10
N THR A 83 12.47 -0.23 -4.82
CA THR A 83 12.14 -1.23 -5.85
C THR A 83 11.19 -2.26 -5.25
N THR A 84 9.90 -2.17 -5.59
CA THR A 84 8.89 -3.12 -5.16
C THR A 84 9.21 -4.46 -5.79
N VAL A 85 9.27 -5.50 -4.95
CA VAL A 85 9.30 -6.92 -5.35
C VAL A 85 8.15 -7.16 -6.36
N PRO A 86 8.31 -8.03 -7.38
CA PRO A 86 7.39 -8.12 -8.51
C PRO A 86 5.94 -8.30 -8.07
N ARG A 87 5.04 -7.62 -8.79
CA ARG A 87 3.59 -7.69 -8.65
C ARG A 87 3.13 -9.11 -8.98
N SER A 88 3.11 -10.01 -8.00
CA SER A 88 2.39 -11.29 -8.12
C SER A 88 0.90 -11.03 -8.00
N GLY A 89 0.33 -10.48 -9.08
CA GLY A 89 -1.10 -10.48 -9.40
C GLY A 89 -1.45 -11.59 -10.38
N ALA A 90 -0.82 -12.76 -10.27
CA ALA A 90 -1.16 -13.94 -11.06
C ALA A 90 -1.41 -15.11 -10.11
N GLY A 91 -2.68 -15.48 -9.92
CA GLY A 91 -3.03 -16.75 -9.25
C GLY A 91 -4.21 -16.75 -8.28
N LEU A 92 -5.19 -15.86 -8.41
CA LEU A 92 -6.45 -15.97 -7.64
C LEU A 92 -7.72 -15.75 -8.48
N ALA A 93 -7.62 -15.94 -9.79
CA ALA A 93 -8.75 -16.18 -10.66
C ALA A 93 -8.47 -17.47 -11.46
N SER A 94 -9.50 -18.31 -11.60
CA SER A 94 -9.50 -19.65 -12.21
C SER A 94 -9.25 -20.83 -11.26
N ARG A 95 -10.12 -20.98 -10.25
CA ARG A 95 -10.54 -22.31 -9.81
C ARG A 95 -12.05 -22.32 -9.58
N THR A 96 -12.77 -22.01 -10.64
CA THR A 96 -14.22 -22.20 -10.72
C THR A 96 -14.51 -22.84 -12.07
N GLY A 97 -15.01 -24.07 -12.04
CA GLY A 97 -15.56 -24.74 -13.21
C GLY A 97 -14.81 -26.00 -13.63
N GLU A 98 -15.53 -27.11 -13.50
CA GLU A 98 -15.58 -28.18 -14.51
C GLU A 98 -14.58 -29.33 -14.40
N GLU A 99 -14.99 -30.39 -13.70
CA GLU A 99 -14.96 -31.72 -14.32
C GLU A 99 -16.09 -32.59 -13.74
N ARG A 100 -17.28 -32.46 -14.35
CA ARG A 100 -18.21 -33.59 -14.50
C ARG A 100 -17.75 -34.34 -15.75
N ARG A 101 -17.22 -35.55 -15.57
CA ARG A 101 -17.65 -36.78 -16.25
C ARG A 101 -16.78 -37.96 -15.80
#